data_AF-A0A349Q2P0-F1
#
_entry.id   AF-A0A349Q2P0-F1
#
_cell.length_a   1.000
_cell.length_b   1.000
_cell.length_c   1.000
_cell.angle_alpha   90.00
_cell.angle_beta   90.00
_cell.angle_gamma   90.00
#
_symmetry.space_group_name_H-M   'P 1'
#
loop_
_entity.id
_entity.type
_entity.pdbx_description
1 polymer ?
#
loop_
_entity_poly.entity_id
_entity_poly.type
_entity_poly.pdbx_seq_one_letter_code
_entity_poly.pdbx_strand_id
1 'polypeptide(L)'
;MKLKIALITLISFLFVNCKNDTTTSNKTNQLISKSNDFKSFIKKFKVLTLPLIINPMEIQDVENLTPLTKSDFRFINIHDIEPDLDKIYPYGILSDTLETYKIIYLFPSEIYLPRIATYKKNGEKISDENLSVGDCGSDCGFTCKETIKIYQD
;
A
#
# COMPACT_ATOMS: atom_id res chain seq x y z
N MET A 1 -14.03 -62.04 21.38
CA MET A 1 -13.46 -61.88 20.02
C MET A 1 -14.38 -60.99 19.16
N LYS A 2 -14.50 -59.68 19.46
CA LYS A 2 -15.25 -58.70 18.62
C LYS A 2 -14.81 -57.26 18.97
N LEU A 3 -13.57 -56.88 18.67
CA LEU A 3 -13.15 -55.46 18.83
C LEU A 3 -11.99 -55.03 17.90
N LYS A 4 -11.76 -55.71 16.78
CA LYS A 4 -10.66 -55.36 15.86
C LYS A 4 -11.07 -55.04 14.42
N ILE A 5 -12.36 -54.98 14.10
CA ILE A 5 -12.84 -54.86 12.71
C ILE A 5 -13.37 -53.44 12.38
N ALA A 6 -13.41 -52.53 13.36
CA ALA A 6 -13.95 -51.17 13.15
C ALA A 6 -12.89 -50.11 12.73
N LEU A 7 -11.60 -50.44 12.69
CA LEU A 7 -10.53 -49.45 12.45
C LEU A 7 -10.01 -49.42 11.00
N ILE A 8 -10.41 -50.36 10.15
CA ILE A 8 -9.84 -50.51 8.80
C ILE A 8 -10.67 -49.78 7.72
N THR A 9 -11.91 -49.39 8.01
CA THR A 9 -12.79 -48.72 7.03
C THR A 9 -12.64 -47.19 6.97
N LEU A 10 -11.90 -46.55 7.89
CA LEU A 10 -11.77 -45.08 7.93
C LEU A 10 -10.55 -44.53 7.16
N ILE A 11 -9.62 -45.39 6.72
CA ILE A 11 -8.36 -44.95 6.07
C ILE A 11 -8.51 -44.81 4.55
N SER A 12 -9.63 -45.26 3.96
CA SER A 12 -9.78 -45.32 2.49
C SER A 12 -10.30 -44.02 1.82
N PHE A 13 -10.47 -42.92 2.56
CA PHE A 13 -11.03 -41.66 2.01
C PHE A 13 -10.01 -40.53 1.75
N LEU A 14 -8.70 -40.76 1.92
CA LEU A 14 -7.69 -39.70 1.79
C LEU A 14 -7.01 -39.58 0.42
N PHE A 15 -7.42 -40.33 -0.60
CA PHE A 15 -6.86 -40.21 -1.96
C PHE A 15 -7.86 -39.58 -2.94
N VAL A 16 -8.34 -38.38 -2.62
CA VAL A 16 -9.05 -37.53 -3.58
C VAL A 16 -8.03 -36.67 -4.32
N ASN A 17 -7.64 -37.15 -5.51
CA ASN A 17 -7.25 -36.41 -6.71
C ASN A 17 -6.55 -35.04 -6.54
N CYS A 18 -5.22 -35.00 -6.54
CA CYS A 18 -4.48 -33.88 -7.13
C CYS A 18 -4.45 -34.04 -8.64
N LYS A 19 -5.47 -33.48 -9.32
CA LYS A 19 -5.44 -33.26 -10.76
C LYS A 19 -4.44 -32.12 -11.00
N ASN A 20 -3.25 -32.43 -11.50
CA ASN A 20 -2.29 -31.41 -11.92
C ASN A 20 -2.85 -30.68 -13.13
N ASP A 21 -3.51 -29.56 -12.88
CA ASP A 21 -3.88 -28.62 -13.92
C ASP A 21 -2.61 -27.89 -14.36
N THR A 22 -2.07 -28.28 -15.52
CA THR A 22 -0.99 -27.56 -16.20
C THR A 22 -1.53 -26.23 -16.71
N THR A 23 -1.69 -25.26 -15.82
CA THR A 23 -1.97 -23.85 -16.13
C THR A 23 -0.75 -22.96 -15.83
N THR A 24 0.44 -23.41 -16.25
CA THR A 24 1.70 -22.67 -16.01
C THR A 24 1.82 -21.41 -16.88
N SER A 25 1.07 -21.29 -17.98
CA SER A 25 1.13 -20.12 -18.89
C SER A 25 0.42 -18.88 -18.32
N ASN A 26 -0.69 -19.03 -17.61
CA ASN A 26 -1.49 -17.89 -17.13
C ASN A 26 -0.86 -17.20 -15.90
N LYS A 27 -0.21 -17.95 -15.00
CA LYS A 27 0.41 -17.39 -13.79
C LYS A 27 1.60 -16.48 -14.11
N THR A 28 2.45 -16.86 -15.06
CA THR A 28 3.63 -16.07 -15.46
C THR A 28 3.22 -14.76 -16.11
N ASN A 29 2.24 -14.79 -17.02
CA ASN A 29 1.73 -13.58 -17.68
C ASN A 29 1.01 -12.65 -16.69
N GLN A 30 0.29 -13.21 -15.71
CA GLN A 30 -0.36 -12.43 -14.64
C GLN A 30 0.66 -11.78 -13.70
N LEU A 31 1.75 -12.47 -13.36
CA LEU A 31 2.86 -11.93 -12.55
C LEU A 31 3.60 -10.80 -13.28
N ILE A 32 3.90 -10.97 -14.57
CA ILE A 32 4.54 -9.95 -15.41
C ILE A 32 3.64 -8.71 -15.53
N SER A 33 2.34 -8.93 -15.78
CA SER A 33 1.34 -7.86 -15.85
C SER A 33 1.28 -7.07 -14.53
N LYS A 34 1.16 -7.76 -13.39
CA LYS A 34 1.15 -7.14 -12.05
C LYS A 34 2.42 -6.32 -11.76
N SER A 35 3.59 -6.81 -12.19
CA SER A 35 4.86 -6.10 -12.05
C SER A 35 4.91 -4.83 -12.92
N ASN A 36 4.47 -4.88 -14.16
CA ASN A 36 4.46 -3.72 -15.06
C ASN A 36 3.48 -2.63 -14.58
N ASP A 37 2.33 -3.07 -14.10
CA ASP A 37 1.32 -2.27 -13.45
C ASP A 37 1.86 -1.52 -12.22
N PHE A 38 2.62 -2.23 -11.37
CA PHE A 38 3.24 -1.63 -10.20
C PHE A 38 4.33 -0.61 -10.58
N LYS A 39 5.15 -0.90 -11.59
CA LYS A 39 6.15 0.06 -12.09
C LYS A 39 5.49 1.35 -12.61
N SER A 40 4.35 1.23 -13.29
CA SER A 40 3.57 2.39 -13.76
C SER A 40 3.01 3.20 -12.60
N PHE A 41 2.56 2.55 -11.53
CA PHE A 41 2.15 3.20 -10.30
C PHE A 41 3.30 3.98 -9.64
N ILE A 42 4.47 3.34 -9.46
CA ILE A 42 5.64 3.97 -8.82
C ILE A 42 6.13 5.20 -9.59
N LYS A 43 6.04 5.21 -10.93
CA LYS A 43 6.44 6.36 -11.76
C LYS A 43 5.64 7.64 -11.52
N LYS A 44 4.49 7.56 -10.85
CA LYS A 44 3.68 8.73 -10.49
C LYS A 44 4.31 9.56 -9.36
N PHE A 45 5.28 9.00 -8.65
CA PHE A 45 5.93 9.63 -7.51
C PHE A 45 7.26 10.27 -7.93
N LYS A 46 7.42 11.57 -7.69
CA LYS A 46 8.70 12.27 -7.86
C LYS A 46 9.69 11.84 -6.79
N VAL A 47 10.97 11.73 -7.15
CA VAL A 47 12.02 11.44 -6.17
C VAL A 47 12.19 12.63 -5.23
N LEU A 48 12.19 12.37 -3.93
CA LEU A 48 12.35 13.35 -2.86
C LEU A 48 13.81 13.42 -2.42
N THR A 49 14.27 14.65 -2.16
CA THR A 49 15.59 14.91 -1.58
C THR A 49 15.48 14.85 -0.06
N LEU A 50 16.48 14.27 0.59
CA LEU A 50 16.59 14.23 2.05
C LEU A 50 17.65 15.25 2.54
N PRO A 51 17.49 15.85 3.73
CA PRO A 51 16.37 15.66 4.65
C PRO A 51 15.09 16.31 4.11
N LEU A 52 13.96 15.63 4.33
CA LEU A 52 12.66 16.08 3.88
C LEU A 52 11.89 16.67 5.06
N ILE A 53 11.30 17.84 4.86
CA ILE A 53 10.41 18.49 5.83
C ILE A 53 9.03 18.58 5.19
N ILE A 54 8.01 18.06 5.89
CA ILE A 54 6.60 18.15 5.47
C ILE A 54 5.83 18.85 6.59
N ASN A 55 5.13 19.94 6.24
CA ASN A 55 4.13 20.56 7.09
C ASN A 55 2.75 20.23 6.50
N PRO A 56 1.96 19.30 7.06
CA PRO A 56 0.64 18.92 6.53
C PRO A 56 -0.29 20.12 6.32
N MET A 57 -0.23 21.11 7.20
CA MET A 57 -1.04 22.34 7.12
C MET A 57 -0.56 23.35 6.08
N GLU A 58 0.66 23.18 5.56
CA GLU A 58 1.27 24.05 4.56
C GLU A 58 1.55 23.30 3.26
N ILE A 59 0.96 22.12 3.05
CA ILE A 59 1.03 21.45 1.75
C ILE A 59 0.19 22.27 0.76
N GLN A 60 0.84 23.28 0.20
CA GLN A 60 0.34 24.05 -0.92
C GLN A 60 0.43 23.19 -2.19
N ASP A 61 -0.33 23.53 -3.21
CA ASP A 61 -0.22 22.92 -4.54
C ASP A 61 -0.61 21.43 -4.63
N VAL A 62 -1.36 20.88 -3.68
CA VAL A 62 -1.97 19.55 -3.84
C VAL A 62 -2.81 19.49 -5.12
N GLU A 63 -3.45 20.60 -5.48
CA GLU A 63 -4.24 20.76 -6.71
C GLU A 63 -3.39 20.63 -8.00
N ASN A 64 -2.08 20.87 -7.92
CA ASN A 64 -1.15 20.71 -9.05
C ASN A 64 -0.67 19.26 -9.20
N LEU A 65 -0.93 18.39 -8.21
CA LEU A 65 -0.64 16.97 -8.31
C LEU A 65 -1.78 16.27 -9.07
N THR A 66 -1.41 15.36 -9.98
CA THR A 66 -2.42 14.49 -10.60
C THR A 66 -2.83 13.42 -9.59
N PRO A 67 -4.13 13.30 -9.24
CA PRO A 67 -4.58 12.31 -8.27
C PRO A 67 -4.35 10.89 -8.78
N LEU A 68 -4.14 9.98 -7.84
CA LEU A 68 -4.12 8.54 -8.10
C LEU A 68 -5.48 8.09 -8.65
N THR A 69 -5.45 7.13 -9.56
CA THR A 69 -6.65 6.61 -10.23
C THR A 69 -7.21 5.40 -9.48
N LYS A 70 -8.48 5.03 -9.73
CA LYS A 70 -9.10 3.80 -9.19
C LYS A 70 -8.23 2.55 -9.38
N SER A 71 -7.52 2.46 -10.51
CA SER A 71 -6.58 1.37 -10.77
C SER A 71 -5.38 1.33 -9.83
N ASP A 72 -4.90 2.48 -9.33
CA ASP A 72 -3.79 2.57 -8.38
C ASP A 72 -4.19 2.12 -6.98
N PHE A 73 -5.48 2.24 -6.64
CA PHE A 73 -5.97 2.02 -5.27
C PHE A 73 -5.72 0.58 -4.78
N ARG A 74 -5.59 -0.37 -5.71
CA ARG A 74 -5.17 -1.75 -5.43
C ARG A 74 -3.78 -1.85 -4.74
N PHE A 75 -2.93 -0.84 -4.89
CA PHE A 75 -1.58 -0.83 -4.30
C PHE A 75 -1.54 -0.18 -2.92
N ILE A 76 -2.39 0.80 -2.67
CA ILE A 76 -2.50 1.46 -1.36
C ILE A 76 -3.48 0.72 -0.43
N ASN A 77 -4.33 -0.17 -0.96
CA ASN A 77 -5.22 -1.07 -0.21
C ASN A 77 -6.03 -0.34 0.87
N ILE A 78 -6.82 0.62 0.43
CA ILE A 78 -7.67 1.40 1.31
C ILE A 78 -9.11 1.04 0.95
N HIS A 79 -9.86 0.59 1.95
CA HIS A 79 -11.19 -0.01 1.78
C HIS A 79 -12.33 0.98 1.98
N ASP A 80 -12.05 2.13 2.59
CA ASP A 80 -13.04 3.12 3.05
C ASP A 80 -12.89 4.46 2.32
N ILE A 81 -12.63 4.43 1.01
CA ILE A 81 -12.55 5.64 0.19
C ILE A 81 -13.61 5.62 -0.88
N GLU A 82 -14.32 6.73 -1.07
CA GLU A 82 -15.11 6.97 -2.26
C GLU A 82 -14.20 7.61 -3.33
N PRO A 83 -13.68 6.87 -4.33
CA PRO A 83 -12.62 7.35 -5.22
C PRO A 83 -12.99 8.57 -6.06
N ASP A 84 -14.29 8.82 -6.19
CA ASP A 84 -14.84 9.92 -6.97
C ASP A 84 -15.00 11.20 -6.13
N LEU A 85 -14.90 11.11 -4.80
CA LEU A 85 -14.97 12.24 -3.85
C LEU A 85 -13.63 12.52 -3.16
N ASP A 86 -12.89 11.46 -2.85
CA ASP A 86 -11.69 11.51 -2.04
C ASP A 86 -10.44 11.32 -2.91
N LYS A 87 -9.87 12.44 -3.33
CA LYS A 87 -8.66 12.45 -4.16
C LYS A 87 -7.44 12.11 -3.31
N ILE A 88 -6.72 11.06 -3.68
CA ILE A 88 -5.41 10.71 -3.09
C ILE A 88 -4.31 11.18 -4.04
N TYR A 89 -3.29 11.85 -3.51
CA TYR A 89 -2.23 12.41 -4.34
C TYR A 89 -0.87 11.75 -4.12
N PRO A 90 -0.11 11.47 -5.19
CA PRO A 90 1.27 11.02 -5.08
C PRO A 90 2.17 12.18 -4.66
N TYR A 91 2.68 12.16 -3.42
CA TYR A 91 3.55 13.24 -2.93
C TYR A 91 5.00 13.05 -3.41
N GLY A 92 5.54 11.84 -3.23
CA GLY A 92 6.85 11.49 -3.76
C GLY A 92 7.40 10.16 -3.25
N ILE A 93 8.62 9.82 -3.65
CA ILE A 93 9.32 8.59 -3.28
C ILE A 93 10.68 8.94 -2.69
N LEU A 94 11.07 8.28 -1.60
CA LEU A 94 12.39 8.51 -1.00
C LEU A 94 13.50 8.02 -1.95
N SER A 95 14.64 8.69 -1.93
CA SER A 95 15.75 8.46 -2.86
C SER A 95 16.54 7.17 -2.58
N ASP A 96 16.59 6.69 -1.34
CA ASP A 96 17.26 5.44 -1.00
C ASP A 96 16.32 4.24 -1.15
N THR A 97 16.51 3.46 -2.22
CA THR A 97 15.62 2.37 -2.58
C THR A 97 16.36 1.17 -3.16
N LEU A 98 17.50 0.74 -2.59
CA LEU A 98 18.17 -0.47 -3.08
C LEU A 98 17.27 -1.72 -2.98
N GLU A 99 16.57 -1.88 -1.85
CA GLU A 99 15.80 -3.10 -1.57
C GLU A 99 14.28 -2.89 -1.63
N THR A 100 13.81 -1.70 -1.29
CA THR A 100 12.38 -1.39 -1.15
C THR A 100 12.03 -0.11 -1.91
N TYR A 101 10.75 0.17 -2.11
CA TYR A 101 10.25 1.48 -2.49
C TYR A 101 9.51 2.06 -1.29
N LYS A 102 9.90 3.25 -0.83
CA LYS A 102 9.21 4.00 0.23
C LYS A 102 8.54 5.21 -0.41
N ILE A 103 7.23 5.13 -0.62
CA ILE A 103 6.45 6.22 -1.22
C ILE A 103 5.71 6.98 -0.12
N ILE A 104 5.51 8.27 -0.35
CA ILE A 104 4.65 9.13 0.44
C ILE A 104 3.48 9.55 -0.44
N TYR A 105 2.26 9.36 0.07
CA TYR A 105 1.03 9.81 -0.57
C TYR A 105 0.18 10.61 0.40
N LEU A 106 -0.69 11.47 -0.11
CA LEU A 106 -1.55 12.35 0.68
C LEU A 106 -2.94 11.75 0.75
N PHE A 107 -3.38 11.42 1.96
CA PHE A 107 -4.70 10.89 2.25
C PHE A 107 -5.67 12.04 2.60
N PRO A 108 -6.88 12.09 2.01
CA PRO A 108 -7.84 13.14 2.32
C PRO A 108 -8.41 12.97 3.74
N SER A 109 -8.49 14.09 4.46
CA SER A 109 -9.17 14.27 5.75
C SER A 109 -9.63 15.74 5.83
N GLU A 110 -9.82 16.31 7.02
CA GLU A 110 -10.01 17.77 7.18
C GLU A 110 -8.87 18.56 6.54
N ILE A 111 -7.66 17.99 6.57
CA ILE A 111 -6.48 18.38 5.79
C ILE A 111 -5.88 17.14 5.11
N TYR A 112 -5.00 17.34 4.12
CA TYR A 112 -4.26 16.22 3.54
C TYR A 112 -3.21 15.68 4.50
N LEU A 113 -3.35 14.42 4.89
CA LEU A 113 -2.43 13.75 5.81
C LEU A 113 -1.44 12.87 5.05
N PRO A 114 -0.11 13.08 5.21
CA PRO A 114 0.88 12.25 4.55
C PRO A 114 0.94 10.86 5.17
N ARG A 115 0.94 9.85 4.32
CA ARG A 115 1.15 8.43 4.67
C ARG A 115 2.38 7.90 3.96
N ILE A 116 3.13 7.04 4.63
CA ILE A 116 4.27 6.33 4.05
C ILE A 116 3.92 4.87 3.82
N ALA A 117 4.15 4.38 2.61
CA ALA A 117 4.00 2.97 2.29
C ALA A 117 5.30 2.40 1.75
N THR A 118 5.66 1.23 2.27
CA THR A 118 6.88 0.51 1.91
C THR A 118 6.52 -0.71 1.09
N TYR A 119 7.20 -0.91 -0.04
CA TYR A 119 6.97 -2.03 -0.95
C TYR A 119 8.27 -2.75 -1.26
N LYS A 120 8.21 -4.07 -1.47
CA LYS A 120 9.28 -4.80 -2.18
C LYS A 120 9.30 -4.38 -3.65
N LYS A 121 10.42 -4.61 -4.34
CA LYS A 121 10.56 -4.31 -5.78
C LYS A 121 9.58 -5.04 -6.70
N ASN A 122 9.02 -6.16 -6.24
CA ASN A 122 8.01 -6.94 -6.95
C ASN A 122 6.57 -6.37 -6.77
N GLY A 123 6.38 -5.30 -6.00
CA GLY A 123 5.08 -4.67 -5.74
C GLY A 123 4.31 -5.23 -4.55
N GLU A 124 4.89 -6.14 -3.77
CA GLU A 124 4.32 -6.58 -2.50
C GLU A 124 4.43 -5.46 -1.46
N LYS A 125 3.29 -5.07 -0.85
CA LYS A 125 3.25 -4.07 0.23
C LYS A 125 3.79 -4.68 1.53
N ILE A 126 4.75 -4.00 2.15
CA ILE A 126 5.37 -4.37 3.44
C ILE A 126 4.67 -3.63 4.58
N SER A 127 4.53 -2.31 4.47
CA SER A 127 3.90 -1.47 5.49
C SER A 127 3.18 -0.28 4.89
N ASP A 128 2.30 0.33 5.68
CA ASP A 128 1.51 1.50 5.33
C ASP A 128 1.11 2.23 6.62
N GLU A 129 1.74 3.37 6.87
CA GLU A 129 1.70 4.07 8.15
C GLU A 129 1.34 5.54 7.95
N ASN A 130 0.60 6.11 8.92
CA ASN A 130 0.40 7.56 8.96
C ASN A 130 1.69 8.22 9.46
N LEU A 131 2.17 9.25 8.77
CA LEU A 131 3.31 10.04 9.25
C LEU A 131 2.90 11.14 10.24
N SER A 132 1.60 11.43 10.30
CA SER A 132 1.02 12.40 11.24
C SER A 132 0.85 11.73 12.61
N VAL A 133 1.28 12.41 13.66
CA VAL A 133 1.46 11.88 15.03
C VAL A 133 0.44 12.50 16.01
N GLY A 134 -0.25 13.57 15.64
CA GLY A 134 -1.16 14.28 16.53
C GLY A 134 -2.60 14.36 16.03
N ASP A 135 -3.55 13.95 16.87
CA ASP A 135 -4.91 14.49 16.81
C ASP A 135 -4.83 15.94 17.31
N CYS A 136 -4.94 16.89 16.40
CA CYS A 136 -5.08 18.30 16.77
C CYS A 136 -6.43 18.45 17.47
N GLY A 137 -6.44 18.90 18.73
CA GLY A 137 -7.68 19.03 19.51
C GLY A 137 -8.77 19.79 18.76
N SER A 138 -10.00 19.29 18.80
CA SER A 138 -11.16 19.78 18.04
C SER A 138 -11.85 21.01 18.65
N ASP A 139 -11.33 21.54 19.77
CA ASP A 139 -11.93 22.65 20.49
C ASP A 139 -11.59 24.01 19.85
N CYS A 140 -12.54 24.95 19.92
CA CYS A 140 -12.35 26.32 19.49
C CYS A 140 -11.12 26.97 20.15
N GLY A 141 -10.25 27.56 19.33
CA GLY A 141 -9.09 28.32 19.79
C GLY A 141 -7.78 27.53 19.83
N PHE A 142 -7.78 26.23 19.51
CA PHE A 142 -6.55 25.48 19.29
C PHE A 142 -6.01 25.70 17.87
N THR A 143 -4.70 25.91 17.75
CA THR A 143 -3.99 25.95 16.46
C THR A 143 -2.96 24.84 16.47
N CYS A 144 -3.06 23.92 15.52
CA CYS A 144 -2.06 22.87 15.36
C CYS A 144 -0.87 23.38 14.56
N LYS A 145 0.32 22.87 14.85
CA LYS A 145 1.50 22.99 14.00
C LYS A 145 2.24 21.68 14.07
N GLU A 146 2.09 20.88 13.03
CA GLU A 146 2.78 19.61 12.89
C GLU A 146 3.85 19.71 11.81
N THR A 147 5.05 19.22 12.12
CA THR A 147 6.17 19.16 11.20
C THR A 147 6.78 17.77 11.21
N ILE A 148 6.77 17.11 10.06
CA ILE A 148 7.40 15.81 9.85
C ILE A 148 8.79 16.04 9.28
N LYS A 149 9.81 15.42 9.88
CA LYS A 149 11.20 15.46 9.39
C LYS A 149 11.69 14.05 9.13
N ILE A 150 12.07 13.78 7.88
CA ILE A 150 12.63 12.50 7.46
C ILE A 150 14.10 12.75 7.10
N TYR A 151 14.99 12.05 7.79
CA TYR A 151 16.43 12.10 7.53
C TYR A 151 16.87 10.90 6.70
N GLN A 152 18.09 10.97 6.17
CA GLN A 152 18.76 9.80 5.63
C GLN A 152 19.27 8.95 6.81
N ASP A 153 19.14 7.63 6.69
CA ASP A 153 19.69 6.67 7.65
C ASP A 153 21.23 6.70 7.68
#